data_AF-A0A4Q9RGK0-F1
#
_entry.id   AF-A0A4Q9RGK0-F1
#
_cell.length_a   1.000
_cell.length_b   1.000
_cell.length_c   1.000
_cell.angle_alpha   90.00
_cell.angle_beta   90.00
_cell.angle_gamma   90.00
#
_symmetry.space_group_name_H-M   'P 1'
#
loop_
_entity.id
_entity.type
_entity.pdbx_description
1 polymer ?
#
loop_
_entity_poly.entity_id
_entity_poly.type
_entity_poly.pdbx_seq_one_letter_code
_entity_poly.pdbx_strand_id
1 'polypeptide(L)'
;MFALAAIAKDSSMAEAFVRSGEREVKRKVFKSRLWSLNLRTPLASRFSSETFKEAEDVAKTTKARNISTEEMAKLAGLHDWYLTAYTVFSDAVHGNIHDLDQQFVRSECDEEIEGVRSGAIVDDLHGLYLCASEILLKGLESMDNVFQVDTGEFRKSMLESLADAVKQYSRSSMHL
;
A
#
# COMPACT_ATOMS: atom_id res chain seq x y z
N MET A 1 0.54 -5.92 -0.90
CA MET A 1 -0.40 -7.05 -0.71
C MET A 1 -1.05 -7.49 -2.02
N PHE A 2 -1.74 -6.61 -2.77
CA PHE A 2 -2.40 -6.99 -4.05
C PHE A 2 -1.52 -7.76 -5.04
N ALA A 3 -0.29 -7.29 -5.27
CA ALA A 3 0.64 -7.96 -6.19
C ALA A 3 0.92 -9.41 -5.76
N LEU A 4 1.19 -9.63 -4.47
CA LEU A 4 1.48 -10.95 -3.93
C LEU A 4 0.25 -11.87 -4.03
N ALA A 5 -0.94 -11.38 -3.66
CA ALA A 5 -2.19 -12.15 -3.76
C ALA A 5 -2.57 -12.45 -5.21
N ALA A 6 -2.30 -11.53 -6.15
CA ALA A 6 -2.51 -11.75 -7.58
C ALA A 6 -1.53 -12.82 -8.11
N ILE A 7 -0.26 -12.75 -7.71
CA ILE A 7 0.76 -13.75 -8.09
C ILE A 7 0.43 -15.13 -7.53
N ALA A 8 -0.06 -15.20 -6.29
CA ALA A 8 -0.49 -16.46 -5.68
C ALA A 8 -1.64 -17.12 -6.44
N LYS A 9 -2.50 -16.33 -7.10
CA LYS A 9 -3.60 -16.84 -7.93
C LYS A 9 -3.20 -17.14 -9.37
N ASP A 10 -2.28 -16.36 -9.92
CA ASP A 10 -1.78 -16.50 -11.29
C ASP A 10 -0.28 -16.22 -11.33
N SER A 11 0.53 -17.27 -11.43
CA SER A 11 1.99 -17.17 -11.44
C SER A 11 2.53 -16.40 -12.64
N SER A 12 1.80 -16.32 -13.76
CA SER A 12 2.20 -15.50 -14.92
C SER A 12 2.27 -14.01 -14.56
N MET A 13 1.56 -13.59 -13.52
CA MET A 13 1.62 -12.23 -13.01
C MET A 13 2.97 -11.89 -12.38
N ALA A 14 3.73 -12.87 -11.90
CA ALA A 14 5.06 -12.60 -11.35
C ALA A 14 5.99 -12.05 -12.44
N GLU A 15 6.02 -12.70 -13.61
CA GLU A 15 6.81 -12.24 -14.74
C GLU A 15 6.36 -10.87 -15.22
N ALA A 16 5.04 -10.67 -15.34
CA ALA A 16 4.48 -9.42 -15.82
C ALA A 16 4.76 -8.28 -14.82
N PHE A 17 4.71 -8.55 -13.50
CA PHE A 17 5.06 -7.60 -12.44
C PHE A 17 6.53 -7.21 -12.49
N VAL A 18 7.45 -8.19 -12.59
CA VAL A 18 8.90 -7.94 -12.74
C VAL A 18 9.17 -7.09 -13.98
N ARG A 19 8.58 -7.46 -15.12
CA ARG A 19 8.71 -6.69 -16.38
C ARG A 19 8.17 -5.27 -16.26
N SER A 20 7.11 -5.05 -15.49
CA SER A 20 6.59 -3.71 -15.22
C SER A 20 7.57 -2.83 -14.43
N GLY A 21 8.41 -3.45 -13.59
CA GLY A 21 9.47 -2.78 -12.83
C GLY A 21 10.48 -2.04 -13.71
N GLU A 22 10.79 -2.56 -14.90
CA GLU A 22 11.71 -1.92 -15.84
C GLU A 22 11.21 -0.54 -16.31
N ARG A 23 9.90 -0.40 -16.48
CA ARG A 23 9.29 0.91 -16.79
C ARG A 23 9.42 1.88 -15.62
N GLU A 24 9.33 1.39 -14.39
CA GLU A 24 9.52 2.19 -13.19
C GLU A 24 10.98 2.65 -13.06
N VAL A 25 11.95 1.78 -13.34
CA VAL A 25 13.37 2.12 -13.41
C VAL A 25 13.59 3.23 -14.43
N LYS A 26 13.06 3.10 -15.65
CA LYS A 26 13.14 4.15 -16.69
C LYS A 26 12.60 5.48 -16.19
N ARG A 27 11.43 5.47 -15.53
CA ARG A 27 10.80 6.67 -14.95
C ARG A 27 11.66 7.28 -13.83
N LYS A 28 12.24 6.46 -12.96
CA LYS A 28 13.13 6.90 -11.87
C LYS A 28 14.41 7.52 -12.41
N VAL A 29 15.05 6.92 -13.41
CA VAL A 29 16.24 7.48 -14.06
C VAL A 29 15.93 8.80 -14.76
N PHE A 30 14.76 8.91 -15.40
CA PHE A 30 14.35 10.18 -16.00
C PHE A 30 14.13 11.26 -14.94
N LYS A 31 13.39 10.94 -13.86
CA LYS A 31 13.14 11.85 -12.74
C LYS A 31 14.43 12.24 -12.00
N SER A 32 15.41 11.34 -11.90
CA SER A 32 16.67 11.64 -11.21
C SER A 32 17.51 12.71 -11.88
N ARG A 33 17.28 12.97 -13.18
CA ARG A 33 17.89 14.09 -13.91
C ARG A 33 17.39 15.44 -13.43
N LEU A 34 16.21 15.48 -12.80
CA LEU A 34 15.61 16.70 -12.23
C LEU A 34 16.02 16.92 -10.77
N TRP A 35 16.73 15.98 -10.16
CA TRP A 35 17.17 16.11 -8.76
C TRP A 35 18.37 17.03 -8.63
N SER A 36 18.51 17.63 -7.45
CA SER A 36 19.71 18.39 -7.09
C SER A 36 20.96 17.50 -7.12
N LEU A 37 22.13 18.11 -7.35
CA LEU A 37 23.39 17.39 -7.45
C LEU A 37 23.69 16.55 -6.19
N ASN A 38 23.38 17.09 -5.02
CA ASN A 38 23.59 16.43 -3.72
C ASN A 38 22.79 15.14 -3.57
N LEU A 39 21.59 15.06 -4.17
CA LEU A 39 20.76 13.85 -4.17
C LEU A 39 21.17 12.87 -5.28
N ARG A 40 21.71 13.40 -6.39
CA ARG A 40 22.09 12.60 -7.55
C ARG A 40 23.42 11.89 -7.37
N THR A 41 24.43 12.53 -6.77
CA THR A 41 25.80 11.99 -6.64
C THR A 41 25.86 10.63 -5.92
N PRO A 42 25.21 10.43 -4.76
CA PRO A 42 25.23 9.13 -4.08
C PRO A 42 24.53 8.01 -4.87
N LEU A 43 23.65 8.38 -5.81
CA LEU A 43 22.80 7.45 -6.56
C LEU A 43 23.21 7.35 -8.04
N ALA A 44 24.33 7.96 -8.44
CA ALA A 44 24.74 8.07 -9.83
C ALA A 44 24.98 6.70 -10.49
N SER A 45 25.50 5.73 -9.74
CA SER A 45 25.70 4.35 -10.22
C SER A 45 24.37 3.59 -10.42
N ARG A 46 23.34 3.90 -9.62
CA ARG A 46 22.00 3.29 -9.72
C ARG A 46 21.14 3.87 -10.84
N PHE A 47 21.41 5.11 -11.24
CA PHE A 47 20.62 5.81 -12.24
C PHE A 47 21.50 6.35 -13.37
N SER A 48 22.40 5.50 -13.87
CA SER A 48 23.28 5.83 -14.98
C SER A 48 22.53 5.81 -16.32
N SER A 49 23.15 6.38 -17.35
CA SER A 49 22.65 6.27 -18.72
C SER A 49 22.65 4.83 -19.23
N GLU A 50 23.53 3.98 -18.70
CA GLU A 50 23.61 2.56 -19.02
C GLU A 50 22.40 1.82 -18.45
N THR A 51 22.08 2.04 -17.16
CA THR A 51 20.87 1.48 -16.53
C THR A 51 19.58 1.91 -17.25
N PHE A 52 19.54 3.15 -17.76
CA PHE A 52 18.40 3.60 -18.58
C PHE A 52 18.27 2.80 -19.87
N LYS A 53 19.39 2.58 -20.56
CA LYS A 53 19.42 1.88 -21.84
C LYS A 53 19.04 0.41 -21.66
N GLU A 54 19.58 -0.25 -20.64
CA GLU A 54 19.22 -1.62 -20.27
C GLU A 54 17.72 -1.74 -20.00
N ALA A 55 17.17 -0.89 -19.12
CA ALA A 55 15.73 -0.91 -18.82
C ALA A 55 14.86 -0.61 -20.06
N GLU A 56 15.32 0.27 -20.96
CA GLU A 56 14.63 0.54 -22.22
C GLU A 56 14.64 -0.65 -23.18
N ASP A 57 15.78 -1.33 -23.32
CA ASP A 57 15.93 -2.48 -24.20
C ASP A 57 15.12 -3.68 -23.66
N VAL A 58 15.11 -3.91 -22.35
CA VAL A 58 14.26 -4.93 -21.71
C VAL A 58 12.78 -4.59 -21.88
N ALA A 59 12.38 -3.33 -21.67
CA ALA A 59 10.98 -2.93 -21.84
C ALA A 59 10.48 -3.11 -23.29
N LYS A 60 11.34 -2.85 -24.29
CA LYS A 60 11.02 -3.05 -25.72
C LYS A 60 10.89 -4.53 -26.08
N THR A 61 11.84 -5.35 -25.64
CA THR A 61 11.90 -6.79 -25.99
C THR A 61 10.80 -7.59 -25.30
N THR A 62 10.48 -7.28 -24.05
CA THR A 62 9.53 -8.05 -23.24
C THR A 62 8.06 -7.66 -23.45
N LYS A 63 7.79 -6.64 -24.29
CA LYS A 63 6.47 -5.99 -24.40
C LYS A 63 5.87 -5.67 -23.03
N ALA A 64 6.73 -5.27 -22.07
CA ALA A 64 6.31 -4.97 -20.70
C ALA A 64 5.12 -4.01 -20.76
N ARG A 65 3.99 -4.36 -20.14
CA ARG A 65 2.84 -3.46 -19.96
C ARG A 65 2.83 -2.93 -18.54
N ASN A 66 2.24 -1.76 -18.34
CA ASN A 66 1.92 -1.34 -16.98
C ASN A 66 0.77 -2.21 -16.49
N ILE A 67 0.94 -2.77 -15.30
CA ILE A 67 -0.15 -3.40 -14.56
C ILE A 67 -0.51 -2.41 -13.47
N SER A 68 -1.77 -1.99 -13.45
CA SER A 68 -2.24 -1.06 -12.41
C SER A 68 -2.46 -1.80 -11.09
N THR A 69 -2.43 -1.06 -9.97
CA THR A 69 -2.80 -1.61 -8.66
C THR A 69 -4.23 -2.15 -8.68
N GLU A 70 -5.16 -1.49 -9.38
CA GLU A 70 -6.54 -1.94 -9.56
C GLU A 70 -6.61 -3.29 -10.29
N GLU A 71 -5.85 -3.47 -11.37
CA GLU A 71 -5.80 -4.75 -12.09
C GLU A 71 -5.31 -5.88 -11.18
N MET A 72 -4.27 -5.63 -10.37
CA MET A 72 -3.80 -6.61 -9.40
C MET A 72 -4.86 -6.89 -8.32
N ALA A 73 -5.59 -5.86 -7.86
CA ALA A 73 -6.66 -6.04 -6.90
C ALA A 73 -7.81 -6.89 -7.46
N LYS A 74 -8.20 -6.68 -8.72
CA LYS A 74 -9.20 -7.50 -9.41
C LYS A 74 -8.76 -8.96 -9.49
N LEU A 75 -7.53 -9.21 -9.94
CA LEU A 75 -6.98 -10.58 -10.01
C LEU A 75 -6.89 -11.22 -8.63
N ALA A 76 -6.49 -10.46 -7.61
CA ALA A 76 -6.45 -10.91 -6.23
C ALA A 76 -7.84 -11.19 -5.64
N GLY A 77 -8.95 -10.79 -6.29
CA GLY A 77 -10.29 -10.87 -5.72
C GLY A 77 -10.49 -9.91 -4.55
N LEU A 78 -9.78 -8.77 -4.57
CA LEU A 78 -9.77 -7.75 -3.53
C LEU A 78 -10.16 -6.37 -4.09
N HIS A 79 -10.97 -6.36 -5.16
CA HIS A 79 -11.36 -5.13 -5.83
C HIS A 79 -12.24 -4.25 -4.94
N ASP A 80 -13.16 -4.84 -4.19
CA ASP A 80 -13.98 -4.09 -3.23
C ASP A 80 -13.11 -3.40 -2.18
N TRP A 81 -12.09 -4.09 -1.68
CA TRP A 81 -11.12 -3.51 -0.75
C TRP A 81 -10.31 -2.38 -1.40
N TYR A 82 -9.92 -2.54 -2.68
CA TYR A 82 -9.25 -1.49 -3.44
C TYR A 82 -10.10 -0.21 -3.59
N LEU A 83 -11.41 -0.36 -3.79
CA LEU A 83 -12.32 0.76 -3.96
C LEU A 83 -12.71 1.44 -2.65
N THR A 84 -12.55 0.74 -1.52
CA THR A 84 -13.05 1.20 -0.21
C THR A 84 -11.90 1.50 0.76
N ALA A 85 -11.43 0.50 1.50
CA ALA A 85 -10.46 0.69 2.56
C ALA A 85 -9.10 1.13 2.01
N TYR A 86 -8.68 0.62 0.85
CA TYR A 86 -7.37 0.98 0.28
C TYR A 86 -7.26 2.47 -0.02
N THR A 87 -8.31 3.13 -0.54
CA THR A 87 -8.27 4.56 -0.83
C THR A 87 -8.04 5.34 0.45
N VAL A 88 -8.84 5.08 1.49
CA VAL A 88 -8.70 5.69 2.83
C VAL A 88 -7.30 5.48 3.41
N PHE A 89 -6.79 4.24 3.38
CA PHE A 89 -5.46 3.93 3.91
C PHE A 89 -4.32 4.53 3.09
N SER A 90 -4.47 4.60 1.77
CA SER A 90 -3.45 5.14 0.88
C SER A 90 -3.40 6.66 0.92
N ASP A 91 -4.55 7.31 1.14
CA ASP A 91 -4.66 8.77 1.24
C ASP A 91 -3.90 9.29 2.46
N ALA A 92 -3.95 8.58 3.60
CA ALA A 92 -3.17 8.91 4.79
C ALA A 92 -1.64 8.97 4.54
N VAL A 93 -1.13 8.25 3.53
CA VAL A 93 0.29 8.27 3.13
C VAL A 93 0.58 9.37 2.11
N HIS A 94 -0.45 9.90 1.45
CA HIS A 94 -0.36 10.86 0.36
C HIS A 94 -0.93 12.24 0.72
N GLY A 95 -0.87 12.59 2.02
CA GLY A 95 -1.35 13.84 2.60
C GLY A 95 -1.31 15.02 1.61
N ASN A 96 -2.49 15.50 1.24
CA ASN A 96 -2.69 16.60 0.33
C ASN A 96 -3.15 17.86 1.11
N ILE A 97 -3.22 19.00 0.43
CA ILE A 97 -3.58 20.27 1.09
C ILE A 97 -5.02 20.28 1.63
N HIS A 98 -5.94 19.51 1.05
CA HIS A 98 -7.30 19.36 1.58
C HIS A 98 -7.33 18.55 2.88
N ASP A 99 -6.35 17.68 3.12
CA ASP A 99 -6.25 16.95 4.38
C ASP A 99 -5.87 17.88 5.55
N LEU A 100 -5.14 18.98 5.26
CA LEU A 100 -4.91 20.07 6.22
C LEU A 100 -6.19 20.85 6.53
N ASP A 101 -7.08 21.00 5.56
CA ASP A 101 -8.34 21.73 5.75
C ASP A 101 -9.25 21.01 6.76
N GLN A 102 -9.23 19.68 6.77
CA GLN A 102 -9.92 18.86 7.77
C GLN A 102 -9.38 19.03 9.20
N GLN A 103 -8.17 19.57 9.35
CA GLN A 103 -7.58 19.85 10.66
C GLN A 103 -8.01 21.22 11.21
N PHE A 104 -8.59 22.10 10.39
CA PHE A 104 -9.06 23.39 10.90
C PHE A 104 -10.37 23.22 11.68
N VAL A 105 -10.43 23.88 12.83
CA VAL A 105 -11.67 24.10 13.57
C VAL A 105 -12.22 25.42 13.08
N ARG A 106 -13.40 25.39 12.46
CA ARG A 106 -14.06 26.57 11.89
C ARG A 106 -15.24 26.97 12.79
N SER A 107 -15.40 28.26 12.97
CA SER A 107 -16.57 28.87 13.62
C SER A 107 -17.84 28.52 12.84
N GLU A 108 -18.93 28.21 13.56
CA GLU A 108 -20.23 27.91 12.96
C GLU A 108 -20.90 29.14 12.32
N CYS A 109 -20.47 30.35 12.68
CA CYS A 109 -21.17 31.59 12.33
C CYS A 109 -20.58 32.31 11.10
N ASP A 110 -19.27 32.21 10.87
CA ASP A 110 -18.54 33.00 9.87
C ASP A 110 -17.47 32.21 9.08
N GLU A 111 -17.38 30.88 9.31
CA GLU A 111 -16.37 29.99 8.71
C GLU A 111 -14.91 30.38 8.99
N GLU A 112 -14.66 31.32 9.91
CA GLU A 112 -13.31 31.70 10.29
C GLU A 112 -12.60 30.53 11.01
N ILE A 113 -11.30 30.40 10.77
CA ILE A 113 -10.48 29.37 11.41
C ILE A 113 -10.21 29.81 12.86
N GLU A 114 -10.87 29.17 13.81
CA GLU A 114 -10.71 29.42 15.25
C GLU A 114 -9.54 28.63 15.85
N GLY A 115 -9.11 27.57 15.17
CA GLY A 115 -7.99 26.75 15.64
C GLY A 115 -7.59 25.64 14.69
N VAL A 116 -6.59 24.88 15.12
CA VAL A 116 -6.11 23.67 14.45
C VAL A 116 -6.26 22.52 15.42
N ARG A 117 -6.91 21.44 14.99
CA ARG A 117 -6.92 20.18 15.74
C ARG A 117 -5.48 19.69 15.84
N SER A 118 -4.96 19.62 17.06
CA SER A 118 -3.63 19.09 17.34
C SER A 118 -3.78 17.74 18.01
N GLY A 119 -3.57 16.66 17.23
CA GLY A 119 -3.63 15.29 17.73
C GLY A 119 -4.32 14.34 16.76
N ALA A 120 -3.94 13.06 16.80
CA ALA A 120 -4.68 12.02 16.11
C ALA A 120 -6.03 11.82 16.80
N ILE A 121 -7.12 11.83 16.05
CA ILE A 121 -8.41 11.33 16.53
C ILE A 121 -8.28 9.81 16.51
N VAL A 122 -8.29 9.20 17.69
CA VAL A 122 -8.01 7.78 17.90
C VAL A 122 -9.30 6.96 18.09
N ASP A 123 -10.44 7.57 17.76
CA ASP A 123 -11.74 6.94 17.92
C ASP A 123 -11.93 5.84 16.88
N ASP A 124 -12.53 4.72 17.31
CA ASP A 124 -12.90 3.58 16.47
C ASP A 124 -11.76 2.94 15.64
N LEU A 125 -10.51 2.98 16.15
CA LEU A 125 -9.38 2.28 15.50
C LEU A 125 -9.56 0.75 15.43
N HIS A 126 -10.52 0.16 16.14
CA HIS A 126 -10.71 -1.28 16.18
C HIS A 126 -11.06 -1.87 14.81
N GLY A 127 -12.01 -1.26 14.09
CA GLY A 127 -12.34 -1.69 12.73
C GLY A 127 -11.12 -1.61 11.80
N LEU A 128 -10.30 -0.58 12.00
CA LEU A 128 -9.05 -0.37 11.28
C LEU A 128 -8.04 -1.51 11.53
N TYR A 129 -7.81 -1.85 12.79
CA TYR A 129 -6.88 -2.91 13.18
C TYR A 129 -7.37 -4.29 12.73
N LEU A 130 -8.67 -4.56 12.78
CA LEU A 130 -9.23 -5.81 12.27
C LEU A 130 -9.02 -5.93 10.76
N CYS A 131 -9.32 -4.86 10.00
CA CYS A 131 -9.09 -4.82 8.56
C CYS A 131 -7.59 -5.00 8.22
N ALA A 132 -6.70 -4.26 8.90
CA ALA A 132 -5.25 -4.40 8.76
C ALA A 132 -4.78 -5.84 9.02
N SER A 133 -5.35 -6.47 10.04
CA SER A 133 -5.01 -7.84 10.44
C SER A 133 -5.51 -8.89 9.45
N GLU A 134 -6.72 -8.73 8.92
CA GLU A 134 -7.24 -9.58 7.85
C GLU A 134 -6.36 -9.49 6.59
N ILE A 135 -5.92 -8.29 6.22
CA ILE A 135 -5.00 -8.07 5.09
C ILE A 135 -3.67 -8.80 5.31
N LEU A 136 -3.12 -8.72 6.51
CA LEU A 136 -1.89 -9.42 6.87
C LEU A 136 -2.06 -10.94 6.77
N LEU A 137 -3.18 -11.49 7.27
CA LEU A 137 -3.49 -12.92 7.15
C LEU A 137 -3.58 -13.37 5.68
N LYS A 138 -4.26 -12.60 4.82
CA LYS A 138 -4.30 -12.87 3.37
C LYS A 138 -2.92 -12.78 2.74
N GLY A 139 -2.09 -11.85 3.21
CA GLY A 139 -0.69 -11.72 2.82
C GLY A 139 0.11 -12.97 3.14
N LEU A 140 0.00 -13.49 4.37
CA LEU A 140 0.66 -14.72 4.81
C LEU A 140 0.22 -15.93 4.00
N GLU A 141 -1.09 -16.09 3.78
CA GLU A 141 -1.62 -17.15 2.91
C GLU A 141 -1.07 -17.06 1.49
N SER A 142 -0.92 -15.84 0.97
CA SER A 142 -0.31 -15.64 -0.35
C SER A 142 1.19 -15.98 -0.34
N MET A 143 1.89 -15.73 0.77
CA MET A 143 3.29 -16.14 0.93
C MET A 143 3.44 -17.66 0.97
N ASP A 144 2.58 -18.37 1.71
CA ASP A 144 2.54 -19.84 1.75
C ASP A 144 2.46 -20.41 0.32
N ASN A 145 1.53 -19.87 -0.47
CA ASN A 145 1.27 -20.33 -1.82
C ASN A 145 2.42 -20.03 -2.80
N VAL A 146 3.03 -18.84 -2.70
CA VAL A 146 4.07 -18.40 -3.66
C VAL A 146 5.44 -18.96 -3.31
N PHE A 147 5.80 -18.96 -2.02
CA PHE A 147 7.14 -19.30 -1.57
C PHE A 147 7.25 -20.69 -0.93
N GLN A 148 6.13 -21.41 -0.80
CA GLN A 148 6.07 -22.72 -0.14
C GLN A 148 6.64 -22.68 1.28
N VAL A 149 6.41 -21.56 1.97
CA VAL A 149 6.74 -21.41 3.39
C VAL A 149 5.56 -21.88 4.23
N ASP A 150 5.82 -22.48 5.39
CA ASP A 150 4.77 -22.84 6.33
C ASP A 150 4.56 -21.69 7.34
N THR A 151 3.52 -20.88 7.13
CA THR A 151 3.11 -19.86 8.11
C THR A 151 1.95 -20.32 9.02
N GLY A 152 1.60 -21.62 9.02
CA GLY A 152 0.41 -22.14 9.69
C GLY A 152 0.35 -21.83 11.19
N GLU A 153 1.46 -22.05 11.90
CA GLU A 153 1.55 -21.75 13.34
C GLU A 153 1.39 -20.25 13.62
N PHE A 154 2.06 -19.41 12.83
CA PHE A 154 1.98 -17.95 12.98
C PHE A 154 0.57 -17.42 12.68
N ARG A 155 -0.07 -17.91 11.60
CA ARG A 155 -1.45 -17.57 11.25
C ARG A 155 -2.43 -17.96 12.35
N LYS A 156 -2.27 -19.15 12.93
CA LYS A 156 -3.11 -19.62 14.04
C LYS A 156 -2.98 -18.68 15.25
N SER A 157 -1.75 -18.39 15.67
CA SER A 157 -1.48 -17.49 16.80
C SER A 157 -2.07 -16.08 16.58
N MET A 158 -1.95 -15.57 15.35
CA MET A 158 -2.52 -14.29 14.97
C MET A 158 -4.06 -14.29 15.02
N LEU A 159 -4.72 -15.34 14.51
CA LEU A 159 -6.17 -15.50 14.57
C LEU A 159 -6.69 -15.59 16.01
N GLU A 160 -5.99 -16.33 16.88
CA GLU A 160 -6.32 -16.42 18.30
C GLU A 160 -6.24 -15.05 18.98
N SER A 161 -5.15 -14.31 18.72
CA SER A 161 -4.95 -12.95 19.24
C SER A 161 -6.04 -11.99 18.77
N LEU A 162 -6.47 -12.09 17.51
CA LEU A 162 -7.55 -11.27 16.97
C LEU A 162 -8.90 -11.62 17.59
N ALA A 163 -9.20 -12.91 17.74
CA ALA A 163 -10.44 -13.36 18.38
C ALA A 163 -10.56 -12.82 19.81
N ASP A 164 -9.45 -12.80 20.56
CA ASP A 164 -9.43 -12.27 21.92
C ASP A 164 -9.55 -10.74 21.96
N ALA A 165 -8.90 -10.03 21.03
CA ALA A 165 -9.06 -8.59 20.88
C ALA A 165 -10.51 -8.18 20.57
N VAL A 166 -11.19 -8.92 19.68
CA VAL A 166 -12.61 -8.70 19.37
C VAL A 166 -13.49 -8.91 20.60
N LYS A 167 -13.27 -9.99 21.36
CA LYS A 167 -14.04 -10.26 22.60
C LYS A 167 -13.87 -9.16 23.64
N GLN A 168 -12.65 -8.67 23.83
CA GLN A 168 -12.38 -7.57 24.77
C GLN A 168 -13.11 -6.30 24.33
N TYR A 169 -13.05 -5.97 23.04
CA TYR A 169 -13.75 -4.81 22.50
C TYR A 169 -15.27 -4.89 22.67
N SER A 170 -15.89 -6.02 22.31
CA SER A 170 -17.34 -6.21 22.46
C SER A 170 -17.85 -6.07 23.90
N ARG A 171 -16.99 -6.32 24.90
CA ARG A 171 -17.33 -6.11 26.31
C ARG A 171 -17.27 -4.64 26.70
N SER A 172 -16.27 -3.91 26.22
CA SER A 172 -16.09 -2.49 26.52
C SER A 172 -17.18 -1.62 25.89
N SER A 173 -17.66 -1.98 24.70
CA SER A 173 -18.69 -1.20 23.98
C SER A 173 -20.12 -1.38 24.49
N MET A 174 -20.40 -2.36 25.35
CA MET A 174 -21.72 -2.51 26.00
C MET A 174 -21.89 -1.66 27.27
N HIS A 175 -20.84 -0.96 27.71
CA HIS A 175 -20.83 -0.16 28.93
C HIS A 175 -20.83 1.36 28.69
N LEU A 176 -21.00 1.79 27.44
CA LEU A 176 -21.21 3.18 27.00
C LEU A 176 -22.65 3.35 26.52
#